data_AF-A0A661FP17-F1
#
_entry.id   AF-A0A661FP17-F1
#
_cell.length_a   1.000
_cell.length_b   1.000
_cell.length_c   1.000
_cell.angle_alpha   90.00
_cell.angle_beta   90.00
_cell.angle_gamma   90.00
#
_symmetry.space_group_name_H-M   'P 1'
#
loop_
_entity.id
_entity.type
_entity.pdbx_description
1 polymer ?
#
loop_
_entity_poly.entity_id
_entity_poly.type
_entity_poly.pdbx_seq_one_letter_code
_entity_poly.pdbx_strand_id
1 'polypeptide(L)'
;MENFTPISALLGGALIGVSVSLLLLLNGRMAGISGIMNGVFSAPKKEEIWRALFLIGLVIGAALFQFLTQGSLSVRENYPLWLIIVGGFLVGFGTRLGSGCTSGHGICGIANFSMRSISATLTFMASGMLTVFVLKYLIGVV
;
A
#
# COMPACT_ATOMS: atom_id res chain seq x y z
N MET A 1 -25.58 -4.93 -0.66
CA MET A 1 -25.21 -6.29 -0.22
C MET A 1 -23.71 -6.40 -0.41
N GLU A 2 -22.93 -6.35 0.68
CA GLU A 2 -21.51 -6.69 0.60
C GLU A 2 -21.42 -8.21 0.43
N ASN A 3 -20.86 -8.65 -0.69
CA ASN A 3 -20.62 -10.07 -0.91
C ASN A 3 -19.44 -10.47 -0.01
N PHE A 4 -19.67 -11.35 0.94
CA PHE A 4 -18.59 -12.01 1.67
C PHE A 4 -17.80 -12.87 0.68
N THR A 5 -16.57 -12.48 0.34
CA THR A 5 -15.75 -13.13 -0.70
C THR A 5 -14.48 -13.80 -0.13
N PRO A 6 -14.63 -14.76 0.80
CA PRO A 6 -13.51 -15.31 1.58
C PRO A 6 -12.44 -15.97 0.71
N ILE A 7 -12.84 -16.66 -0.36
CA ILE A 7 -11.93 -17.34 -1.27
C ILE A 7 -11.03 -16.31 -1.99
N SER A 8 -11.62 -15.24 -2.51
CA SER A 8 -10.86 -14.20 -3.22
C SER A 8 -9.90 -13.46 -2.29
N ALA A 9 -10.32 -13.16 -1.06
CA ALA A 9 -9.49 -12.50 -0.06
C ALA A 9 -8.31 -13.38 0.37
N LEU A 10 -8.54 -14.68 0.55
CA LEU A 10 -7.50 -15.64 0.90
C LEU A 10 -6.50 -15.84 -0.23
N LEU A 11 -6.96 -15.96 -1.49
CA LEU A 11 -6.08 -16.04 -2.65
C LEU A 11 -5.24 -14.77 -2.84
N GLY A 12 -5.86 -13.59 -2.70
CA GLY A 12 -5.14 -12.31 -2.76
C GLY A 12 -4.08 -12.19 -1.67
N GLY A 13 -4.44 -12.55 -0.43
CA GLY A 13 -3.51 -12.56 0.69
C GLY A 13 -2.34 -13.54 0.49
N ALA A 14 -2.62 -14.75 0.00
CA ALA A 14 -1.59 -15.74 -0.32
C ALA A 14 -0.64 -15.24 -1.41
N LEU A 15 -1.14 -14.62 -2.48
CA LEU A 15 -0.32 -14.05 -3.55
C LEU A 15 0.60 -12.92 -3.04
N ILE A 16 0.08 -12.04 -2.18
CA ILE A 16 0.89 -10.99 -1.54
C ILE A 16 1.97 -11.63 -0.65
N GLY A 17 1.60 -12.63 0.15
CA GLY A 17 2.52 -13.35 1.04
C GLY A 17 3.66 -14.04 0.28
N VAL A 18 3.34 -14.74 -0.82
CA VAL A 18 4.35 -15.35 -1.72
C VAL A 18 5.24 -14.29 -2.32
N SER A 19 4.68 -13.18 -2.81
CA SER A 19 5.45 -12.09 -3.42
C SER A 19 6.45 -11.46 -2.45
N VAL A 20 6.03 -11.20 -1.21
CA VAL A 20 6.90 -10.64 -0.16
C VAL A 20 7.96 -11.65 0.28
N SER A 21 7.60 -12.93 0.38
CA SER A 21 8.55 -14.00 0.73
C SER A 21 9.61 -14.18 -0.35
N LEU A 22 9.24 -14.11 -1.63
CA LEU A 22 10.19 -14.15 -2.74
C LEU A 22 11.16 -12.97 -2.70
N LEU A 23 10.68 -11.75 -2.43
CA LEU A 23 11.56 -10.59 -2.29
C LEU A 23 12.54 -10.78 -1.13
N LEU A 24 12.08 -11.35 -0.01
CA LEU A 24 12.93 -11.64 1.14
C LEU A 24 13.96 -12.72 0.84
N LEU A 25 13.57 -13.82 0.18
CA LEU A 25 14.45 -14.96 -0.11
C LEU A 25 15.48 -14.64 -1.19
N LEU A 26 15.09 -13.93 -2.24
CA LEU A 26 15.97 -13.65 -3.39
C LEU A 26 16.88 -12.44 -3.15
N ASN A 27 16.33 -11.37 -2.55
CA ASN A 27 17.06 -10.11 -2.37
C ASN A 27 17.51 -9.87 -0.92
N GLY A 28 17.03 -10.66 0.06
CA GLY A 28 17.33 -10.42 1.48
C GLY A 28 16.69 -9.15 2.03
N ARG A 29 15.63 -8.63 1.38
CA ARG A 29 14.99 -7.35 1.72
C ARG A 29 13.53 -7.54 2.11
N MET A 30 13.10 -6.85 3.18
CA MET A 30 11.69 -6.81 3.57
C MET A 30 10.91 -5.85 2.66
N ALA A 31 9.67 -6.21 2.30
CA ALA A 31 8.82 -5.35 1.49
C ALA A 31 8.26 -4.17 2.31
N GLY A 32 8.57 -2.95 1.88
CA GLY A 32 8.04 -1.73 2.46
C GLY A 32 8.01 -0.61 1.42
N ILE A 33 6.86 -0.38 0.80
CA ILE A 33 6.75 0.44 -0.42
C ILE A 33 7.24 1.87 -0.19
N SER A 34 6.90 2.49 0.95
CA SER A 34 7.39 3.84 1.27
C SER A 34 8.92 3.89 1.45
N GLY A 35 9.54 2.84 2.00
CA GLY A 35 10.99 2.74 2.13
C GLY A 35 11.68 2.44 0.79
N ILE A 36 11.05 1.64 -0.07
CA ILE A 36 11.52 1.37 -1.43
C ILE A 36 11.49 2.68 -2.24
N MET A 37 10.37 3.41 -2.22
CA MET A 37 10.21 4.70 -2.89
C MET A 37 11.26 5.72 -2.46
N ASN A 38 11.41 5.96 -1.15
CA ASN A 38 12.44 6.89 -0.66
C ASN A 38 13.87 6.44 -1.01
N GLY A 39 14.11 5.13 -1.06
CA GLY A 39 15.39 4.57 -1.41
C GLY A 39 15.78 4.68 -2.87
N VAL A 40 14.84 4.90 -3.78
CA VAL A 40 15.19 5.21 -5.18
C VAL A 40 16.00 6.50 -5.24
N PHE A 41 15.63 7.51 -4.44
CA PHE A 41 16.30 8.81 -4.46
C PHE A 41 17.51 8.90 -3.53
N SER A 42 17.52 8.12 -2.44
CA SER A 42 18.49 8.29 -1.35
C SER A 42 19.54 7.18 -1.23
N ALA A 43 19.37 6.05 -1.93
CA ALA A 43 20.27 4.90 -1.80
C ALA A 43 21.46 4.97 -2.78
N PRO A 44 22.55 4.21 -2.54
CA PRO A 44 23.64 4.07 -3.49
C PRO A 44 23.16 3.53 -4.84
N LYS A 45 23.78 3.94 -5.96
CA LYS A 45 23.35 3.60 -7.34
C LYS A 45 23.04 2.11 -7.59
N LYS A 46 23.73 1.19 -6.90
CA LYS A 46 23.51 -0.27 -7.03
C LYS A 46 22.20 -0.75 -6.38
N GLU A 47 21.74 -0.07 -5.33
CA GLU A 47 20.48 -0.34 -4.63
C GLU A 47 19.27 0.29 -5.33
N GLU A 48 19.49 1.39 -6.06
CA GLU A 48 18.44 2.12 -6.76
C GLU A 48 17.73 1.26 -7.82
N ILE A 49 18.49 0.47 -8.58
CA ILE A 49 18.00 -0.31 -9.72
C ILE A 49 16.91 -1.32 -9.29
N TRP A 50 17.15 -2.11 -8.23
CA TRP A 50 16.17 -3.11 -7.81
C TRP A 50 14.89 -2.46 -7.25
N ARG A 51 15.03 -1.31 -6.56
CA ARG A 51 13.90 -0.56 -6.01
C ARG A 51 13.06 0.04 -7.12
N ALA A 52 13.69 0.63 -8.14
CA ALA A 52 13.02 1.15 -9.31
C ALA A 52 12.31 0.03 -10.10
N LEU A 53 12.98 -1.10 -10.34
CA LEU A 53 12.39 -2.27 -11.00
C LEU A 53 11.18 -2.81 -10.23
N PHE A 54 11.24 -2.86 -8.89
CA PHE A 54 10.13 -3.28 -8.06
C PHE A 54 8.91 -2.34 -8.21
N LEU A 55 9.13 -1.02 -8.17
CA LEU A 55 8.05 -0.03 -8.33
C LEU A 55 7.45 -0.06 -9.73
N ILE A 56 8.28 -0.16 -10.76
CA ILE A 56 7.84 -0.30 -12.15
C ILE A 56 7.03 -1.59 -12.29
N GLY A 57 7.52 -2.71 -11.74
CA GLY A 57 6.80 -3.98 -11.74
C GLY A 57 5.44 -3.91 -11.04
N LEU A 58 5.33 -3.14 -9.96
CA LEU A 58 4.06 -2.91 -9.26
C LEU A 58 3.06 -2.15 -10.15
N VAL A 59 3.50 -1.11 -10.84
CA VAL A 59 2.66 -0.33 -11.78
C VAL A 59 2.27 -1.17 -12.99
N ILE A 60 3.21 -1.89 -13.60
CA ILE A 60 2.97 -2.77 -14.74
C ILE A 60 2.02 -3.90 -14.36
N GLY A 61 2.17 -4.50 -13.18
CA GLY A 61 1.28 -5.57 -12.70
C GLY A 61 -0.17 -5.09 -12.58
N ALA A 62 -0.39 -3.90 -12.03
CA ALA A 62 -1.72 -3.29 -11.96
C ALA A 62 -2.29 -3.00 -13.36
N ALA A 63 -1.48 -2.44 -14.26
CA ALA A 63 -1.88 -2.13 -15.63
C ALA A 63 -2.22 -3.41 -16.44
N LEU A 64 -1.42 -4.47 -16.28
CA LEU A 64 -1.65 -5.77 -16.93
C LEU A 64 -2.94 -6.42 -16.41
N PHE A 65 -3.19 -6.35 -15.10
CA PHE A 65 -4.45 -6.84 -14.52
C PHE A 65 -5.66 -6.09 -15.09
N GLN A 66 -5.56 -4.76 -15.23
CA GLN A 66 -6.60 -3.93 -15.84
C GLN A 66 -6.84 -4.33 -17.32
N PHE A 67 -5.77 -4.58 -18.08
CA PHE A 67 -5.86 -5.00 -19.47
C PHE A 67 -6.50 -6.40 -19.62
N LEU A 68 -6.07 -7.38 -18.81
CA LEU A 68 -6.57 -8.75 -18.87
C LEU A 68 -8.04 -8.87 -18.44
N THR A 69 -8.48 -8.07 -17.48
CA THR A 69 -9.87 -8.05 -17.01
C THR A 69 -10.77 -7.09 -17.80
N GLN A 70 -10.30 -6.59 -18.95
CA GLN A 70 -11.04 -5.69 -19.84
C GLN A 70 -11.61 -4.45 -19.14
N GLY A 71 -10.86 -3.89 -18.19
CA GLY A 71 -11.26 -2.65 -17.52
C GLY A 71 -12.26 -2.82 -16.38
N SER A 72 -12.34 -4.01 -15.76
CA SER A 72 -13.26 -4.28 -14.65
C SER A 72 -13.14 -3.32 -13.44
N LEU A 73 -12.01 -2.62 -13.28
CA LEU A 73 -11.87 -1.58 -12.25
C LEU A 73 -12.58 -0.30 -12.70
N SER A 74 -13.66 0.04 -12.00
CA SER A 74 -14.28 1.35 -12.14
C SER A 74 -13.33 2.44 -11.66
N VAL A 75 -12.86 3.26 -12.59
CA VAL A 75 -12.18 4.51 -12.24
C VAL A 75 -13.20 5.37 -11.53
N ARG A 76 -12.95 5.70 -10.27
CA ARG A 76 -13.84 6.59 -9.54
C ARG A 76 -13.68 8.00 -10.07
N GLU A 77 -14.76 8.54 -10.63
CA GLU A 77 -14.81 9.90 -11.15
C GLU A 77 -15.34 10.88 -10.09
N ASN A 78 -15.13 12.19 -10.30
CA ASN A 78 -15.65 13.29 -9.48
C ASN A 78 -15.00 13.53 -8.09
N TYR A 79 -13.77 13.08 -7.85
CA TYR A 79 -13.02 13.52 -6.67
C TYR A 79 -12.35 14.88 -6.93
N PRO A 80 -12.51 15.86 -6.02
CA PRO A 80 -11.86 17.15 -6.21
C PRO A 80 -10.35 17.01 -6.06
N LEU A 81 -9.61 17.57 -7.02
CA LEU A 81 -8.17 17.38 -7.16
C LEU A 81 -7.38 17.81 -5.90
N TRP A 82 -7.87 18.80 -5.18
CA TRP A 82 -7.27 19.26 -3.92
C TRP A 82 -7.28 18.18 -2.83
N LEU A 83 -8.33 17.34 -2.75
CA LEU A 83 -8.37 16.25 -1.78
C LEU A 83 -7.31 15.19 -2.08
N ILE A 84 -7.06 14.92 -3.37
CA ILE A 84 -6.05 13.95 -3.81
C ILE A 84 -4.65 14.46 -3.44
N ILE A 85 -4.37 15.73 -3.71
CA ILE A 85 -3.07 16.35 -3.40
C ILE A 85 -2.84 16.37 -1.88
N VAL A 86 -3.81 16.87 -1.11
CA VAL A 86 -3.70 16.96 0.35
C VAL A 86 -3.62 15.56 0.98
N GLY A 87 -4.46 14.63 0.53
CA GLY A 87 -4.43 13.24 0.98
C GLY A 87 -3.10 12.55 0.70
N GLY A 88 -2.57 12.69 -0.52
CA GLY A 88 -1.25 12.17 -0.89
C GLY A 88 -0.13 12.75 -0.04
N PHE A 89 -0.15 14.07 0.21
CA PHE A 89 0.82 14.74 1.07
C PHE A 89 0.76 14.23 2.51
N LEU A 90 -0.44 14.15 3.10
CA LEU A 90 -0.65 13.66 4.47
C LEU A 90 -0.24 12.20 4.62
N VAL A 91 -0.53 11.35 3.64
CA VAL A 91 -0.07 9.95 3.63
C VAL A 91 1.46 9.90 3.53
N GLY A 92 2.08 10.67 2.64
CA GLY A 92 3.54 10.76 2.52
C GLY A 92 4.19 11.18 3.83
N PHE A 93 3.72 12.27 4.42
CA PHE A 93 4.19 12.78 5.71
C PHE A 93 3.98 11.75 6.84
N GLY A 94 2.78 11.16 6.93
CA GLY A 94 2.43 10.18 7.95
C GLY A 94 3.27 8.91 7.86
N THR A 95 3.54 8.40 6.66
CA THR A 95 4.42 7.23 6.49
C THR A 95 5.87 7.52 6.89
N ARG A 96 6.33 8.78 6.73
CA ARG A 96 7.66 9.18 7.20
C ARG A 96 7.70 9.27 8.73
N LEU A 97 6.68 9.88 9.35
CA LEU A 97 6.55 9.98 10.80
C LEU A 97 6.46 8.59 11.46
N GLY A 98 5.68 7.68 10.86
CA GLY A 98 5.54 6.29 11.30
C GLY A 98 6.79 5.42 11.07
N SER A 99 7.81 5.93 10.37
CA SER A 99 8.98 5.16 9.90
C SER A 99 8.61 3.96 9.01
N GLY A 100 7.49 4.04 8.30
CA GLY A 100 6.97 2.94 7.49
C GLY A 100 5.55 3.19 7.00
N CYS A 101 5.06 2.28 6.16
CA CYS A 101 3.70 2.29 5.65
C CYS A 101 2.99 0.99 6.01
N THR A 102 1.73 0.83 5.61
CA THR A 102 0.93 -0.37 5.88
C THR A 102 1.51 -1.64 5.24
N SER A 103 2.20 -1.56 4.10
CA SER A 103 2.89 -2.74 3.55
C SER A 103 4.07 -3.19 4.43
N GLY A 104 4.82 -2.25 4.99
CA GLY A 104 5.93 -2.55 5.89
C GLY A 104 5.50 -2.99 7.29
N HIS A 105 4.63 -2.21 7.95
CA HIS A 105 4.14 -2.54 9.29
C HIS A 105 3.11 -3.66 9.27
N GLY A 106 2.13 -3.59 8.37
CA GLY A 106 1.01 -4.53 8.32
C GLY A 106 1.41 -5.90 7.79
N ILE A 107 2.06 -5.98 6.64
CA ILE A 107 2.41 -7.28 6.03
C ILE A 107 3.65 -7.85 6.72
N CYS A 108 4.78 -7.18 6.59
CA CYS A 108 6.07 -7.65 7.09
C CYS A 108 6.20 -7.57 8.62
N GLY A 109 5.76 -6.46 9.21
CA GLY A 109 5.96 -6.15 10.63
C GLY A 109 5.12 -7.01 11.57
N ILE A 110 3.85 -7.26 11.23
CA ILE A 110 2.97 -8.17 11.99
C ILE A 110 3.44 -9.62 11.84
N ALA A 111 3.85 -10.03 10.63
CA ALA A 111 4.41 -11.38 10.42
C ALA A 111 5.66 -11.65 11.28
N ASN A 112 6.46 -10.60 11.57
CA ASN A 112 7.60 -10.66 12.50
C ASN A 112 7.22 -10.44 13.98
N PHE A 113 5.93 -10.53 14.34
CA PHE A 113 5.40 -10.35 15.71
C PHE A 113 5.82 -9.03 16.40
N SER A 114 6.03 -7.96 15.62
CA SER A 114 6.44 -6.67 16.17
C SER A 114 5.26 -5.89 16.78
N MET A 115 5.27 -5.68 18.10
CA MET A 115 4.25 -4.88 18.81
C MET A 115 4.18 -3.42 18.31
N ARG A 116 5.33 -2.86 17.91
CA ARG A 116 5.38 -1.54 17.26
C ARG A 116 4.62 -1.54 15.94
N SER A 117 4.73 -2.59 15.15
CA SER A 117 4.05 -2.67 13.86
C SER A 117 2.55 -2.92 14.00
N ILE A 118 2.14 -3.70 15.00
CA ILE A 118 0.72 -3.91 15.33
C ILE A 118 0.07 -2.57 15.72
N SER A 119 0.67 -1.83 16.66
CA SER A 119 0.15 -0.51 17.08
C SER A 119 0.12 0.51 15.94
N ALA A 120 1.16 0.57 15.11
CA ALA A 120 1.18 1.42 13.92
C ALA A 120 0.05 1.07 12.94
N THR A 121 -0.16 -0.22 12.67
CA THR A 121 -1.20 -0.69 11.73
C THR A 121 -2.60 -0.38 12.24
N LEU A 122 -2.87 -0.60 13.54
CA LEU A 122 -4.15 -0.23 14.17
C LEU A 122 -4.41 1.27 14.06
N THR A 123 -3.39 2.10 14.30
CA THR A 123 -3.50 3.56 14.19
C THR A 123 -3.81 3.98 12.76
N PHE A 124 -3.12 3.41 11.76
CA PHE A 124 -3.41 3.69 10.35
C PHE A 124 -4.83 3.29 9.97
N MET A 125 -5.29 2.11 10.37
CA MET A 125 -6.65 1.65 10.07
C MET A 125 -7.71 2.52 10.76
N ALA A 126 -7.52 2.87 12.04
CA ALA A 126 -8.40 3.77 12.77
C ALA A 126 -8.49 5.15 12.10
N SER A 127 -7.34 5.73 11.71
CA SER A 127 -7.31 7.02 11.01
C SER A 127 -8.00 6.97 9.66
N GLY A 128 -7.84 5.89 8.89
CA GLY A 128 -8.52 5.69 7.62
C GLY A 128 -10.04 5.57 7.78
N MET A 129 -10.49 4.78 8.75
CA MET A 129 -11.92 4.65 9.09
C MET A 129 -12.52 5.99 9.51
N LEU A 130 -11.85 6.73 10.39
CA LEU A 130 -12.27 8.07 10.82
C LEU A 130 -12.31 9.06 9.64
N THR A 131 -11.30 9.03 8.77
CA THR A 131 -11.24 9.92 7.60
C THR A 131 -12.40 9.68 6.66
N VAL A 132 -12.69 8.41 6.33
CA VAL A 132 -13.85 8.05 5.50
C VAL A 132 -15.14 8.46 6.20
N PHE A 133 -15.26 8.23 7.52
CA PHE A 133 -16.45 8.61 8.27
C PHE A 133 -16.73 10.11 8.18
N VAL A 134 -15.71 10.93 8.42
CA VAL A 134 -15.81 12.40 8.35
C VAL A 134 -16.11 12.86 6.93
N LEU A 135 -15.32 12.46 5.94
CA LEU A 135 -15.47 12.97 4.57
C LEU A 135 -16.78 12.55 3.92
N LYS A 136 -17.24 11.32 4.18
CA LYS A 136 -18.45 10.76 3.56
C LYS A 136 -19.73 11.15 4.32
N TYR A 137 -19.75 11.01 5.65
CA TYR A 137 -21.00 11.17 6.41
C TYR A 137 -21.17 12.54 7.06
N LEU A 138 -20.08 13.24 7.42
CA LEU A 138 -20.19 14.56 8.05
C LEU A 138 -20.12 15.70 7.03
N ILE A 139 -19.17 15.63 6.10
CA ILE A 139 -18.93 16.70 5.12
C ILE A 139 -19.63 16.43 3.79
N GLY A 140 -19.77 15.16 3.38
CA GLY A 140 -20.46 14.77 2.15
C GLY A 140 -19.70 15.15 0.87
N VAL A 141 -18.36 15.17 0.91
CA VAL A 141 -17.50 15.54 -0.24
C VAL A 141 -17.15 14.32 -1.09
N VAL A 142 -17.44 13.10 -0.61
CA VAL A 142 -17.03 11.81 -1.18
C VAL A 142 -18.18 10.82 -1.16
#